data_AF-A0A7X8ZV29-F1
#
_entry.id   AF-A0A7X8ZV29-F1
#
_cell.length_a   1.000
_cell.length_b   1.000
_cell.length_c   1.000
_cell.angle_alpha   90.00
_cell.angle_beta   90.00
_cell.angle_gamma   90.00
#
_symmetry.space_group_name_H-M   'P 1'
#
loop_
_entity.id
_entity.type
_entity.pdbx_description
1 polymer ?
#
loop_
_entity_poly.entity_id
_entity_poly.type
_entity_poly.pdbx_seq_one_letter_code
_entity_poly.pdbx_strand_id
1 'polypeptide(L)'
;MNKQFKMIYVEITNRCNLDCPFCFPQSLSAKEMTPEEFATVVERVRAFTNHLYLHIKGEPLSHREFPKFLEIAHGAGLKINLTTNGTLLARH
;
A
#
# COMPACT_ATOMS: atom_id res chain seq x y z
N MET A 1 -3.54 24.76 -0.46
CA MET A 1 -2.30 24.54 0.33
C MET A 1 -1.46 23.48 -0.37
N ASN A 2 -0.22 23.79 -0.73
CA ASN A 2 0.68 22.81 -1.32
C ASN A 2 1.18 21.87 -0.23
N LYS A 3 0.85 20.58 -0.36
CA LYS A 3 1.41 19.51 0.46
C LYS A 3 2.91 19.37 0.14
N GLN A 4 3.74 19.09 1.14
CA GLN A 4 5.20 19.00 0.99
C GLN A 4 5.62 17.91 0.00
N PHE A 5 4.97 16.74 0.05
CA PHE A 5 5.25 15.62 -0.82
C PHE A 5 4.11 15.36 -1.80
N LYS A 6 4.45 15.18 -3.07
CA LYS A 6 3.49 14.80 -4.12
C LYS A 6 2.79 13.49 -3.80
N MET A 7 3.54 12.51 -3.28
CA MET A 7 3.07 11.18 -2.91
C MET A 7 4.01 10.54 -1.90
N ILE A 8 3.50 9.61 -1.10
CA ILE A 8 4.29 8.78 -0.19
C ILE A 8 3.98 7.30 -0.48
N TYR A 9 5.02 6.48 -0.48
CA TYR A 9 4.92 5.03 -0.68
C TYR A 9 4.91 4.32 0.67
N VAL A 10 3.94 3.43 0.86
CA VAL A 10 3.77 2.60 2.05
C VAL A 10 3.67 1.15 1.60
N GLU A 11 4.66 0.33 1.95
CA GLU A 11 4.62 -1.11 1.65
C GLU A 11 3.75 -1.82 2.68
N ILE A 12 2.50 -2.15 2.30
CA ILE A 12 1.56 -2.88 3.18
C ILE A 12 1.86 -4.39 3.24
N THR A 13 2.50 -4.93 2.21
CA THR A 13 3.03 -6.29 2.19
C THR A 13 4.19 -6.37 1.21
N ASN A 14 5.13 -7.27 1.48
CA ASN A 14 6.14 -7.67 0.51
C ASN A 14 5.83 -9.02 -0.14
N ARG A 15 4.67 -9.64 0.12
CA ARG A 15 4.25 -10.90 -0.52
C ARG A 15 3.70 -10.64 -1.91
N CYS A 16 4.07 -11.46 -2.89
CA CYS A 16 3.50 -11.45 -4.24
C CYS A 16 3.07 -12.87 -4.63
N ASN A 17 2.03 -12.98 -5.46
CA ASN A 17 1.56 -14.25 -6.01
C ASN A 17 2.22 -14.63 -7.36
N LEU A 18 3.21 -13.86 -7.80
CA LEU A 18 3.98 -14.07 -9.03
C LEU A 18 5.49 -14.04 -8.74
N ASP A 19 6.27 -14.63 -9.66
CA ASP A 19 7.74 -14.66 -9.61
C ASP A 19 8.33 -14.12 -10.93
N CYS A 20 8.18 -12.81 -11.15
CA CYS A 20 8.57 -12.17 -12.41
C CYS A 20 10.10 -12.15 -12.58
N PRO A 21 10.65 -12.44 -13.77
CA PRO A 21 12.10 -12.57 -13.99
C PRO A 21 12.89 -11.24 -13.83
N PHE A 22 12.19 -10.11 -13.86
CA PHE A 22 12.76 -8.77 -13.65
C PHE A 22 12.56 -8.25 -12.23
N CYS A 23 11.86 -8.99 -11.36
CA CYS A 23 11.62 -8.57 -9.98
C CYS A 23 12.88 -8.77 -9.14
N PHE A 24 13.23 -7.78 -8.31
CA PHE A 24 14.39 -7.90 -7.44
C PHE A 24 14.18 -9.02 -6.41
N PRO A 25 15.18 -9.90 -6.19
CA PRO A 25 15.07 -10.99 -5.23
C PRO A 25 14.63 -10.49 -3.85
N GLN A 26 13.71 -11.23 -3.24
CA GLN A 26 13.22 -10.93 -1.90
C GLN A 26 14.12 -11.63 -0.88
N SER A 27 15.07 -10.89 -0.33
CA SER A 27 15.95 -11.37 0.75
C SER A 27 15.32 -11.23 2.15
N LEU A 28 14.21 -10.52 2.26
CA LEU A 28 13.51 -10.26 3.52
C LEU A 28 12.43 -11.30 3.77
N SER A 29 12.21 -11.62 5.05
CA SER A 29 11.07 -12.44 5.45
C SER A 29 9.76 -11.75 5.05
N ALA A 30 8.76 -12.58 4.76
CA ALA A 30 7.45 -12.09 4.38
C ALA A 30 6.79 -11.35 5.55
N LYS A 31 6.34 -10.12 5.31
CA LYS A 31 5.67 -9.26 6.28
C LYS A 31 4.37 -8.72 5.70
N GLU A 32 3.36 -8.63 6.55
CA GLU A 32 2.08 -7.98 6.31
C GLU A 32 1.87 -6.92 7.39
N MET A 33 1.52 -5.71 6.98
CA MET A 33 1.22 -4.59 7.86
C MET A 33 -0.19 -4.75 8.44
N THR A 34 -0.41 -4.42 9.71
CA THR A 34 -1.79 -4.44 10.24
C THR A 34 -2.53 -3.13 9.93
N PRO A 35 -3.88 -3.12 9.91
CA PRO A 35 -4.67 -1.88 9.80
C PRO A 35 -4.31 -0.83 10.85
N GLU A 36 -3.95 -1.24 12.07
CA GLU A 36 -3.57 -0.33 13.17
C GLU A 36 -2.20 0.33 12.92
N GLU A 37 -1.23 -0.44 12.41
CA GLU A 37 0.05 0.10 11.95
C GLU A 37 -0.17 1.10 10.81
N PHE A 38 -1.03 0.76 9.85
CA PHE A 38 -1.35 1.64 8.73
C PHE A 38 -2.05 2.92 9.18
N ALA A 39 -3.01 2.85 10.12
CA ALA A 39 -3.65 4.02 10.70
C ALA A 39 -2.63 4.95 11.39
N THR A 40 -1.66 4.38 12.10
CA THR A 40 -0.56 5.13 12.71
C THR A 40 0.28 5.86 11.65
N VAL A 41 0.56 5.20 10.52
CA VAL A 41 1.26 5.83 9.38
C VAL A 41 0.42 6.96 8.79
N VAL A 42 -0.86 6.73 8.52
CA VAL A 42 -1.78 7.71 7.93
C VAL A 42 -1.84 8.98 8.77
N GLU A 43 -1.99 8.87 10.09
CA GLU A 43 -2.00 10.03 10.99
C GLU A 43 -0.71 10.86 10.91
N ARG A 44 0.44 10.19 10.75
CA ARG A 44 1.74 10.87 10.64
C ARG A 44 1.95 11.53 9.27
N VAL A 45 1.43 10.93 8.20
CA VAL A 45 1.74 11.38 6.83
C VAL A 45 0.68 12.28 6.20
N ARG A 46 -0.57 12.25 6.69
CA ARG A 46 -1.69 13.00 6.08
C ARG A 46 -1.47 14.51 6.04
N ALA A 47 -0.67 15.06 6.94
CA ALA A 47 -0.30 16.49 6.92
C ALA A 47 0.56 16.84 5.69
N PHE A 48 1.36 15.90 5.21
CA PHE A 48 2.44 16.14 4.25
C PHE A 48 2.12 15.73 2.81
N THR A 49 1.09 14.93 2.58
CA THR A 49 0.66 14.51 1.22
C THR A 49 -0.86 14.39 1.11
N ASN A 50 -1.34 14.34 -0.13
CA ASN A 50 -2.72 13.97 -0.46
C ASN A 50 -2.80 12.55 -1.07
N HIS A 51 -1.66 11.93 -1.38
CA HIS A 51 -1.59 10.69 -2.16
C HIS A 51 -0.72 9.65 -1.50
N LEU A 52 -1.24 8.42 -1.36
CA LEU A 52 -0.48 7.26 -0.94
C LEU A 52 -0.40 6.22 -2.05
N TYR A 53 0.74 5.56 -2.15
CA TYR A 53 0.91 4.32 -2.90
C TYR A 53 1.05 3.18 -1.92
N LEU A 54 0.36 2.06 -2.17
CA LEU A 54 0.36 0.89 -1.29
C LEU A 54 1.34 -0.21 -1.74
N HIS A 55 2.23 0.10 -2.67
CA HIS A 55 3.12 -0.86 -3.31
C HIS A 55 4.54 -0.31 -3.40
N ILE A 56 5.51 -1.11 -2.95
CA ILE A 56 6.94 -0.93 -3.24
C ILE A 56 7.45 -2.24 -3.84
N LYS A 57 7.41 -3.32 -3.04
CA LYS A 57 7.42 -4.71 -3.48
C LYS A 57 6.09 -5.38 -3.14
N GLY A 58 5.94 -6.64 -3.53
CA GLY A 58 4.74 -7.43 -3.25
C GLY A 58 3.58 -7.13 -4.21
N GLU A 59 2.43 -7.72 -3.92
CA GLU A 59 1.16 -7.47 -4.59
C GLU A 59 0.15 -6.98 -3.56
N PRO A 60 -0.26 -5.69 -3.58
CA PRO A 60 -1.16 -5.14 -2.57
C PRO A 60 -2.52 -5.86 -2.50
N LEU A 61 -3.06 -6.33 -3.64
CA LEU A 61 -4.34 -7.06 -3.67
C LEU A 61 -4.26 -8.45 -3.06
N SER A 62 -3.05 -8.95 -2.78
CA SER A 62 -2.85 -10.23 -2.07
C SER A 62 -3.04 -10.10 -0.55
N HIS A 63 -3.01 -8.86 -0.03
CA HIS A 63 -3.20 -8.59 1.38
C HIS A 63 -4.66 -8.79 1.79
N ARG A 64 -4.92 -9.65 2.79
CA ARG A 64 -6.30 -9.99 3.23
C ARG A 64 -7.09 -8.78 3.68
N GLU A 65 -6.43 -7.89 4.42
CA GLU A 65 -7.03 -6.66 4.96
C GLU A 65 -7.00 -5.47 3.98
N PHE A 66 -6.74 -5.68 2.68
CA PHE A 66 -6.64 -4.60 1.69
C PHE A 66 -7.83 -3.62 1.72
N PRO A 67 -9.10 -4.06 1.83
CA PRO A 67 -10.24 -3.14 1.93
C PRO A 67 -10.15 -2.18 3.11
N LYS A 68 -9.66 -2.64 4.27
CA LYS A 68 -9.52 -1.79 5.47
C LYS A 68 -8.52 -0.66 5.27
N PHE A 69 -7.44 -0.88 4.52
CA PHE A 69 -6.50 0.20 4.20
C PHE A 69 -7.15 1.28 3.34
N LEU A 70 -8.02 0.90 2.41
CA LEU A 70 -8.78 1.85 1.60
C LEU A 70 -9.74 2.68 2.46
N GLU A 71 -10.45 2.03 3.39
CA GLU A 71 -11.34 2.70 4.35
C GLU A 71 -10.60 3.72 5.22
N ILE A 72 -9.45 3.32 5.79
CA ILE A 72 -8.62 4.20 6.62
C ILE A 72 -8.13 5.41 5.82
N ALA A 73 -7.60 5.18 4.60
CA ALA A 73 -7.11 6.26 3.76
C ALA A 73 -8.23 7.21 3.32
N HIS A 74 -9.39 6.65 2.95
CA HIS A 74 -10.57 7.42 2.57
C HIS A 74 -11.08 8.28 3.73
N GLY A 75 -11.20 7.71 4.94
CA GLY A 75 -11.58 8.42 6.16
C GLY A 75 -10.63 9.56 6.52
N ALA A 76 -9.36 9.46 6.14
CA ALA A 76 -8.35 10.52 6.32
C ALA A 76 -8.29 11.54 5.16
N GLY A 77 -9.16 11.42 4.14
CA GLY A 77 -9.16 12.29 2.96
C GLY A 77 -7.96 12.10 2.03
N LEU A 78 -7.27 10.95 2.11
CA LEU A 78 -6.14 10.61 1.26
C LEU A 78 -6.61 9.83 0.02
N LYS A 79 -5.95 10.09 -1.11
CA LYS A 79 -6.18 9.37 -2.37
C LYS A 79 -5.18 8.23 -2.48
N ILE A 80 -5.67 7.02 -2.70
CA ILE A 80 -4.82 5.86 -2.99
C ILE A 80 -4.52 5.80 -4.49
N ASN A 81 -3.25 5.62 -4.83
CA ASN A 81 -2.82 5.16 -6.13
C ASN A 81 -2.43 3.69 -6.00
N LEU A 82 -3.09 2.84 -6.77
CA LEU A 82 -2.88 1.40 -6.75
C LEU A 82 -1.98 0.98 -7.92
N THR A 83 -0.89 0.30 -7.60
CA THR A 83 -0.07 -0.45 -8.56
C THR A 83 -0.28 -1.92 -8.26
N THR A 84 -0.75 -2.70 -9.24
CA THR A 84 -1.07 -4.12 -9.09
C THR A 84 -0.72 -4.88 -10.37
N ASN A 85 -0.42 -6.17 -10.24
CA ASN A 85 -0.30 -7.11 -11.34
C ASN A 85 -1.67 -7.47 -11.97
N GLY A 86 -2.78 -7.08 -11.34
CA GLY A 86 -4.13 -7.23 -11.86
C GLY A 86 -4.75 -8.62 -11.72
N THR A 87 -3.98 -9.65 -11.36
CA THR A 87 -4.44 -11.04 -11.30
C THR A 87 -5.49 -11.31 -10.21
N LEU A 88 -5.58 -10.41 -9.22
CA LEU A 88 -6.48 -10.51 -8.08
C LEU A 88 -7.62 -9.48 -8.11
N LEU A 89 -7.75 -8.69 -9.19
CA LEU A 89 -8.78 -7.64 -9.28
C LEU A 89 -10.20 -8.18 -9.12
N ALA A 90 -10.51 -9.34 -9.70
CA ALA A 90 -11.86 -9.92 -9.63
C ALA A 90 -12.28 -10.37 -8.21
N ARG A 91 -11.39 -10.30 -7.20
CA ARG A 91 -11.69 -10.66 -5.80
C ARG A 91 -12.15 -9.48 -4.96
N HIS A 92 -12.04 -8.25 -5.47
CA HIS A 92 -12.32 -6.99 -4.76
C HIS A 92 -13.27 -6.12 -5.59
#